data_AF-A0AA50DVW8-F1
#
_entry.id   AF-A0AA50DVW8-F1
#
_cell.length_a   1.000
_cell.length_b   1.000
_cell.length_c   1.000
_cell.angle_alpha   90.00
_cell.angle_beta   90.00
_cell.angle_gamma   90.00
#
_symmetry.space_group_name_H-M   'P 1'
#
loop_
_entity.id
_entity.type
_entity.pdbx_description
1 polymer ?
#
loop_
_entity_poly.entity_id
_entity_poly.type
_entity_poly.pdbx_seq_one_letter_code
_entity_poly.pdbx_strand_id
1 'polypeptide(L)' 'MDKKQKLLSKAKNNPQGLSFREFEKLLELSGWLLDHQTDSHRIWYSSDKHRLSVQPTKNGQAKAYQVKQFLNLLQE' A
#
# COMPACT_ATOMS: atom_id res chain seq x y z
N MET A 1 -16.22 -2.20 12.44
CA MET A 1 -14.81 -2.18 11.97
C MET A 1 -14.71 -1.24 10.79
N ASP A 2 -13.90 -0.21 10.93
CA ASP A 2 -13.60 0.76 9.87
C ASP A 2 -12.90 0.07 8.69
N LYS A 3 -13.11 0.58 7.46
CA LYS A 3 -12.55 0.01 6.22
C LYS A 3 -11.02 -0.02 6.27
N LYS A 4 -10.39 1.03 6.84
CA LYS A 4 -8.94 1.07 7.06
C LYS A 4 -8.49 -0.08 7.93
N GLN A 5 -9.16 -0.30 9.07
CA GLN A 5 -8.83 -1.38 10.00
C GLN A 5 -8.92 -2.76 9.33
N LYS A 6 -9.97 -3.01 8.52
CA LYS A 6 -10.12 -4.28 7.79
C LYS A 6 -8.95 -4.52 6.82
N LEU A 7 -8.60 -3.51 6.03
CA LEU A 7 -7.50 -3.60 5.07
C LEU A 7 -6.14 -3.72 5.77
N LEU A 8 -5.93 -3.00 6.86
CA LEU A 8 -4.70 -3.07 7.65
C LEU A 8 -4.52 -4.44 8.30
N SER A 9 -5.58 -5.01 8.88
CA SER A 9 -5.55 -6.38 9.43
C SER A 9 -5.26 -7.41 8.33
N LYS A 10 -5.89 -7.27 7.16
CA LYS A 10 -5.60 -8.12 5.99
C LYS A 10 -4.13 -8.02 5.57
N ALA A 11 -3.56 -6.81 5.52
CA ALA A 11 -2.17 -6.59 5.15
C ALA A 11 -1.19 -7.19 6.15
N LYS A 12 -1.46 -7.06 7.45
CA LYS A 12 -0.63 -7.63 8.52
C LYS A 12 -0.65 -9.17 8.51
N ASN A 13 -1.84 -9.76 8.35
CA ASN A 13 -2.00 -11.22 8.39
C ASN A 13 -1.58 -11.92 7.09
N ASN A 14 -1.80 -11.27 5.94
CA ASN A 14 -1.49 -11.82 4.63
C ASN A 14 -1.04 -10.71 3.65
N PRO A 15 0.25 -10.31 3.68
CA PRO A 15 0.78 -9.25 2.82
C PRO A 15 0.63 -9.49 1.31
N GLN A 16 0.48 -10.75 0.87
CA GLN A 16 0.26 -11.11 -0.53
C GLN A 16 -1.24 -11.23 -0.91
N GLY A 17 -2.14 -11.08 0.07
CA GLY A 17 -3.58 -11.27 -0.11
C GLY A 17 -4.33 -10.03 -0.57
N LEU A 18 -3.66 -8.88 -0.70
CA LEU A 18 -4.30 -7.65 -1.16
C LEU A 18 -4.24 -7.55 -2.68
N SER A 19 -5.39 -7.25 -3.28
CA SER A 19 -5.41 -6.68 -4.63
C SER A 19 -4.65 -5.36 -4.64
N PHE A 20 -4.10 -4.98 -5.80
CA PHE A 20 -3.37 -3.72 -5.90
C PHE A 20 -4.24 -2.51 -5.52
N ARG A 21 -5.52 -2.51 -5.94
CA ARG A 21 -6.50 -1.47 -5.56
C ARG A 21 -6.78 -1.42 -4.07
N GLU A 22 -6.84 -2.57 -3.40
CA GLU A 22 -6.99 -2.61 -1.93
C GLU A 22 -5.77 -1.98 -1.25
N PHE A 23 -4.57 -2.22 -1.77
CA PHE A 23 -3.35 -1.64 -1.22
C PHE A 23 -3.28 -0.13 -1.44
N GLU A 24 -3.62 0.36 -2.64
CA GLU A 24 -3.76 1.80 -2.89
C GLU A 24 -4.78 2.45 -1.95
N LYS A 25 -5.94 1.80 -1.76
CA LYS A 25 -6.94 2.33 -0.83
C LYS A 25 -6.44 2.35 0.61
N LEU A 26 -5.66 1.36 1.01
CA LEU A 26 -5.03 1.35 2.33
C LEU A 26 -4.02 2.50 2.48
N LEU A 27 -3.22 2.80 1.45
CA LEU A 27 -2.29 3.94 1.45
C LEU A 27 -3.04 5.26 1.63
N GLU A 28 -4.07 5.53 0.82
CA GLU A 28 -4.91 6.73 0.93
C GLU A 28 -5.52 6.89 2.34
N LEU A 29 -6.13 5.82 2.87
CA LEU A 29 -6.73 5.82 4.20
C LEU A 29 -5.68 5.94 5.33
N SER A 30 -4.43 5.65 5.02
CA SER A 30 -3.29 5.82 5.93
C SER A 30 -2.62 7.19 5.79
N GLY A 31 -3.19 8.10 5.00
CA GLY A 31 -2.69 9.46 4.83
C GLY A 31 -1.53 9.59 3.85
N TRP A 32 -1.24 8.54 3.07
CA TRP A 32 -0.26 8.62 2.00
C TRP A 32 -0.86 9.35 0.79
N LEU A 33 -0.03 10.16 0.14
CA LEU A 33 -0.41 10.94 -1.03
C LEU A 33 0.19 10.32 -2.29
N LEU A 34 -0.65 10.11 -3.31
CA LEU A 34 -0.20 9.73 -4.64
C LEU A 34 0.40 10.97 -5.32
N ASP A 35 1.68 10.90 -5.64
CA ASP A 35 2.41 12.00 -6.28
C ASP A 35 2.35 11.91 -7.80
N HIS A 36 2.78 10.77 -8.35
CA HIS A 36 2.71 10.53 -9.78
C HIS A 36 2.40 9.08 -10.12
N GLN A 37 1.83 8.89 -11.30
CA GLN A 37 1.61 7.59 -11.92
C GLN A 37 2.25 7.57 -13.31
N THR A 38 3.01 6.51 -13.59
CA THR A 38 3.57 6.23 -14.91
C THR A 38 3.31 4.76 -15.22
N ASP A 39 2.50 4.50 -16.24
CA ASP A 39 1.94 3.18 -16.53
C ASP A 39 1.28 2.54 -15.29
N SER A 40 1.79 1.39 -14.86
CA SER A 40 1.34 0.65 -13.68
C SER A 40 2.08 1.03 -12.41
N HIS A 41 3.15 1.83 -12.51
CA HIS A 41 3.92 2.31 -11.37
C HIS A 41 3.26 3.53 -10.76
N ARG A 42 3.20 3.54 -9.43
CA ARG A 42 2.65 4.64 -8.64
C ARG A 42 3.64 5.02 -7.55
N ILE A 43 3.93 6.30 -7.43
CA ILE A 43 4.77 6.84 -6.36
C ILE A 43 3.90 7.49 -5.30
N TRP A 44 4.09 7.05 -4.06
CA TRP A 44 3.36 7.53 -2.89
C TRP A 44 4.33 8.12 -1.87
N TYR A 45 3.89 9.16 -1.15
CA TYR A 45 4.62 9.75 -0.04
C TYR A 45 3.81 9.75 1.25
N SER A 46 4.47 9.47 2.37
CA SER A 46 3.89 9.68 3.71
C SER A 46 3.99 11.14 4.14
N SER A 47 3.29 11.50 5.22
CA SER A 47 3.47 12.77 5.93
C SER A 47 4.93 13.03 6.32
N ASP A 48 5.64 11.98 6.71
CA ASP A 48 7.05 12.02 7.13
C ASP A 48 8.03 11.89 5.95
N LYS A 49 7.54 12.11 4.73
CA LYS A 49 8.32 12.11 3.47
C LYS A 49 8.95 10.76 3.11
N HIS A 50 8.48 9.65 3.69
CA HIS A 50 8.84 8.33 3.20
C HIS A 50 8.24 8.09 1.82
N ARG A 51 9.01 7.49 0.90
CA ARG A 51 8.59 7.21 -0.47
C ARG A 51 8.32 5.72 -0.66
N LEU A 52 7.19 5.39 -1.28
CA LEU A 52 6.88 4.05 -1.77
C LEU A 52 6.68 4.06 -3.28
N SER A 53 7.41 3.20 -3.98
CA SER A 53 7.17 2.89 -5.39
C SER A 53 6.42 1.57 -5.50
N VAL A 54 5.12 1.65 -5.80
CA VAL A 54 4.22 0.50 -5.83
C VAL A 54 3.79 0.17 -7.26
N GLN A 55 3.58 -1.11 -7.56
CA GLN A 55 3.06 -1.54 -8.85
C GLN A 55 2.34 -2.89 -8.69
N PRO A 56 1.35 -3.21 -9.51
CA PRO A 56 0.67 -4.50 -9.44
C PRO A 56 1.58 -5.65 -9.88
N THR A 57 1.28 -6.85 -9.41
CA THR A 57 1.73 -8.10 -10.03
C THR A 57 1.00 -8.33 -11.36
N LYS A 58 1.43 -9.30 -12.16
CA LYS A 58 0.73 -9.71 -13.40
C LYS A 58 -0.74 -10.09 -13.16
N ASN A 59 -1.08 -10.53 -11.94
CA ASN A 59 -2.44 -10.96 -11.56
C ASN A 59 -3.22 -9.83 -10.84
N GLY A 60 -2.77 -8.57 -10.93
CA GLY A 60 -3.45 -7.43 -10.32
C GLY A 60 -3.36 -7.37 -8.79
N GLN A 61 -2.49 -8.16 -8.16
CA GLN A 61 -2.26 -8.13 -6.72
C GLN A 61 -1.20 -7.10 -6.33
N ALA A 62 -1.19 -6.65 -5.09
CA ALA A 62 -0.04 -5.93 -4.56
C ALA A 62 1.15 -6.89 -4.42
N LYS A 63 2.36 -6.41 -4.69
CA LYS A 63 3.56 -7.19 -4.42
C LYS A 63 3.75 -7.28 -2.90
N ALA A 64 3.89 -8.48 -2.36
CA ALA A 64 3.98 -8.71 -0.91
C ALA A 64 5.07 -7.87 -0.22
N TYR A 65 6.22 -7.67 -0.87
CA TYR A 65 7.29 -6.85 -0.31
C TYR A 65 6.92 -5.36 -0.22
N GLN A 66 6.11 -4.83 -1.15
CA GLN A 66 5.68 -3.43 -1.12
C GLN A 66 4.71 -3.19 0.04
N VAL A 67 3.83 -4.17 0.30
CA VAL A 67 2.96 -4.16 1.48
C VAL A 67 3.77 -4.24 2.76
N LYS A 68 4.79 -5.08 2.82
CA LYS A 68 5.71 -5.16 3.98
C LYS A 68 6.50 -3.86 4.20
N GLN A 69 7.00 -3.23 3.13
CA GLN A 69 7.68 -1.92 3.23
C GLN A 69 6.77 -0.87 3.85
N PHE A 70 5.52 -0.79 3.39
CA PHE A 70 4.52 0.08 4.00
C PHE A 70 4.28 -0.22 5.48
N LEU A 71 4.12 -1.50 5.84
CA LEU A 71 3.87 -1.90 7.24
C LEU A 71 5.04 -1.55 8.16
N ASN A 72 6.28 -1.73 7.69
CA ASN A 72 7.47 -1.37 8.46
C ASN A 72 7.51 0.13 8.75
N LEU A 73 7.21 0.96 7.74
CA LEU A 73 7.16 2.43 7.86
C LEU A 73 6.00 2.94 8.73
N LEU A 74 4.99 2.11 9.02
CA LEU A 74 3.93 2.46 9.97
C LEU A 74 4.28 2.15 11.43
N GLN A 75 5.34 1.36 11.67
CA GLN A 75 5.77 0.94 13.01
C GLN A 75 6.95 1.77 13.54
N GLU A 76 7.59 2.54 12.68
CA GLU A 76 8.57 3.59 13.03
C GLU A 76 7.85 4.84 13.56
#